data_AF-A0A163EGV4-F1
#
_entry.id   AF-A0A163EGV4-F1
#
_cell.length_a   1.000
_cell.length_b   1.000
_cell.length_c   1.000
_cell.angle_alpha   90.00
_cell.angle_beta   90.00
_cell.angle_gamma   90.00
#
_symmetry.space_group_name_H-M   'P 1'
#
loop_
_entity.id
_entity.type
_entity.pdbx_description
1 polymer ?
#
loop_
_entity_poly.entity_id
_entity_poly.type
_entity_poly.pdbx_seq_one_letter_code
_entity_poly.pdbx_strand_id
1 'polypeptide(L)'
;MAKKGQIFHHYSFETKKKAVAMRLEGMTKKEVASALQISDIGRLKVWMRKYREFGEEGLVDRRRRNSTPDHDNERDEQEQLAQV
;
A
#
# COMPACT_ATOMS: atom_id res chain seq x y z
N MET A 1 9.42 0.86 -20.31
CA MET A 1 10.03 -0.49 -20.20
C MET A 1 10.51 -0.67 -18.78
N ALA A 2 10.31 -1.84 -18.16
CA ALA A 2 10.89 -2.11 -16.86
C ALA A 2 12.43 -2.15 -16.98
N LYS A 3 13.14 -1.53 -16.05
CA LYS A 3 14.61 -1.54 -16.04
C LYS A 3 15.10 -2.79 -15.30
N LYS A 4 16.16 -3.43 -15.80
CA LYS A 4 16.80 -4.58 -15.14
C LYS A 4 17.20 -4.17 -13.71
N GLY A 5 16.75 -4.93 -12.71
CA GLY A 5 16.96 -4.64 -11.28
C GLY A 5 15.85 -3.82 -10.60
N GLN A 6 14.74 -3.53 -11.28
CA GLN A 6 13.59 -2.87 -10.65
C GLN A 6 12.89 -3.82 -9.66
N ILE A 7 12.90 -3.45 -8.38
CA ILE A 7 12.17 -4.17 -7.33
C ILE A 7 10.72 -3.67 -7.29
N PHE A 8 9.77 -4.60 -7.37
CA PHE A 8 8.35 -4.30 -7.23
C PHE A 8 7.91 -4.64 -5.81
N HIS A 9 7.61 -3.60 -5.03
CA HIS A 9 6.90 -3.78 -3.77
C HIS A 9 5.45 -4.15 -4.05
N HIS A 10 5.07 -5.32 -3.57
CA HIS A 10 3.70 -5.81 -3.53
C HIS A 10 3.07 -5.36 -2.20
N TYR A 11 1.81 -4.92 -2.27
CA TYR A 11 1.04 -4.51 -1.10
C TYR A 11 -0.27 -5.27 -1.12
N SER A 12 -0.63 -5.83 0.03
CA SER A 12 -1.84 -6.60 0.24
C SER A 12 -3.09 -5.75 0.05
N PHE A 13 -4.23 -6.40 -0.20
CA PHE A 13 -5.51 -5.70 -0.27
C PHE A 13 -5.81 -4.95 1.04
N GLU A 14 -5.48 -5.56 2.18
CA GLU A 14 -5.69 -4.97 3.50
C GLU A 14 -4.87 -3.70 3.70
N THR A 15 -3.59 -3.71 3.34
CA THR A 15 -2.73 -2.50 3.39
C THR A 15 -3.31 -1.38 2.53
N LYS A 16 -3.79 -1.70 1.32
CA LYS A 16 -4.43 -0.72 0.43
C LYS A 16 -5.70 -0.14 1.05
N LYS A 17 -6.55 -1.01 1.63
CA LYS A 17 -7.80 -0.62 2.28
C LYS A 17 -7.53 0.28 3.50
N LYS A 18 -6.57 -0.10 4.35
CA LYS A 18 -6.13 0.69 5.51
C LYS A 18 -5.60 2.06 5.08
N ALA A 19 -4.81 2.11 4.00
CA ALA A 19 -4.29 3.36 3.46
C ALA A 19 -5.40 4.32 2.97
N VAL A 20 -6.43 3.78 2.34
CA VAL A 20 -7.60 4.57 1.92
C VAL A 20 -8.42 5.01 3.12
N ALA A 21 -8.66 4.14 4.10
CA ALA A 21 -9.40 4.48 5.33
C ALA A 21 -8.74 5.65 6.08
N MET A 22 -7.43 5.57 6.34
CA MET A 22 -6.66 6.66 6.95
C MET A 22 -6.76 7.97 6.16
N ARG A 23 -6.85 7.87 4.82
CA ARG A 23 -6.99 9.04 3.96
C ARG A 23 -8.39 9.67 4.03
N LEU A 24 -9.43 8.86 4.24
CA LEU A 24 -10.80 9.33 4.46
C LEU A 24 -10.95 9.98 5.85
N GLU A 25 -10.20 9.50 6.84
CA GLU A 25 -10.11 10.10 8.18
C GLU A 25 -9.40 11.48 8.18
N GLY A 26 -8.82 11.89 7.05
CA GLY A 26 -8.21 13.22 6.88
C GLY A 26 -6.68 13.24 6.96
N MET A 27 -6.01 12.09 7.13
CA MET A 27 -4.55 12.04 7.20
C MET A 27 -3.88 12.50 5.90
N THR A 28 -2.70 13.08 6.01
CA THR A 28 -1.89 13.46 4.85
C THR A 28 -1.25 12.23 4.18
N LYS A 29 -0.86 12.37 2.92
CA LYS A 29 -0.30 11.25 2.13
C LYS A 29 1.03 10.76 2.73
N LYS A 30 1.77 11.69 3.35
CA LYS A 30 3.04 11.42 4.00
C LYS A 30 2.84 10.62 5.28
N GLU A 31 1.88 11.02 6.11
CA GLU A 31 1.54 10.30 7.34
C GLU A 31 1.06 8.88 7.04
N VAL A 32 0.15 8.71 6.07
CA VAL A 32 -0.31 7.37 5.66
C VAL A 32 0.84 6.53 5.11
N ALA A 33 1.72 7.12 4.30
CA ALA A 33 2.87 6.41 3.77
C ALA A 33 3.85 6.00 4.87
N SER A 34 4.05 6.84 5.88
CA SER A 34 4.88 6.51 7.05
C SER A 34 4.23 5.43 7.90
N ALA A 35 2.93 5.54 8.19
CA ALA A 35 2.20 4.61 9.05
C ALA A 35 2.06 3.21 8.46
N LEU A 36 2.10 3.07 7.14
CA LEU A 36 2.00 1.80 6.42
C LEU A 36 3.29 1.42 5.70
N GLN A 37 4.38 2.15 5.98
CA GLN A 37 5.71 1.94 5.39
C GLN A 37 5.71 1.85 3.85
N ILE A 38 4.82 2.63 3.24
CA ILE A 38 4.70 2.69 1.79
C ILE A 38 5.82 3.56 1.26
N SER A 39 6.83 2.93 0.66
CA SER A 39 8.01 3.64 0.14
C SER A 39 7.68 4.60 -1.01
N ASP A 40 6.55 4.40 -1.69
CA ASP A 40 6.16 5.19 -2.85
C ASP A 40 4.75 5.79 -2.72
N ILE A 41 4.71 7.08 -2.39
CA ILE A 41 3.49 7.90 -2.30
C ILE A 41 2.71 7.91 -3.63
N GLY A 42 3.39 7.66 -4.76
CA GLY A 42 2.75 7.51 -6.07
C GLY A 42 1.67 6.43 -6.08
N ARG A 43 1.94 5.28 -5.47
CA ARG A 43 0.99 4.16 -5.34
C ARG A 43 -0.27 4.55 -4.57
N LEU A 44 -0.13 5.32 -3.49
CA LEU A 44 -1.27 5.79 -2.70
C LEU A 44 -2.23 6.67 -3.54
N LYS A 45 -1.70 7.52 -4.42
CA LYS A 45 -2.54 8.31 -5.35
C LYS A 45 -3.32 7.42 -6.30
N VAL A 46 -2.70 6.34 -6.81
CA VAL A 46 -3.37 5.39 -7.71
C VAL A 46 -4.48 4.65 -6.98
N TRP A 47 -4.24 4.19 -5.75
CA TRP A 47 -5.25 3.53 -4.92
C TRP A 47 -6.43 4.45 -4.63
N MET A 48 -6.18 5.70 -4.24
CA MET A 48 -7.23 6.69 -4.01
C MET A 48 -8.05 6.98 -5.27
N ARG A 49 -7.41 7.08 -6.43
CA ARG A 49 -8.12 7.25 -7.70
C ARG A 49 -9.01 6.05 -7.99
N LYS A 50 -8.47 4.83 -7.91
CA LYS A 50 -9.25 3.61 -8.16
C LYS A 50 -10.40 3.45 -7.18
N TYR A 51 -10.19 3.81 -5.91
CA TYR A 51 -11.23 3.80 -4.90
C TYR A 51 -12.37 4.78 -5.21
N ARG A 52 -12.05 5.97 -5.74
CA ARG A 52 -13.07 6.92 -6.18
C ARG A 52 -13.85 6.47 -7.41
N GLU A 53 -13.22 5.72 -8.32
CA GLU A 53 -13.84 5.26 -9.56
C GLU A 53 -14.67 3.97 -9.35
N PHE A 54 -14.19 3.03 -8.53
CA PHE A 54 -14.74 1.67 -8.41
C PHE A 54 -14.97 1.20 -6.96
N GLY A 55 -14.78 2.07 -5.97
CA GLY A 55 -14.86 1.68 -4.55
C GLY A 55 -13.78 0.67 -4.15
N GLU A 56 -14.12 -0.21 -3.22
CA GLU A 56 -13.21 -1.24 -2.71
C GLU A 56 -12.76 -2.22 -3.81
N GLU A 57 -13.62 -2.53 -4.78
CA GLU A 57 -13.30 -3.40 -5.91
C GLU A 57 -12.19 -2.83 -6.81
N GLY A 58 -11.96 -1.51 -6.75
CA GLY A 58 -10.85 -0.86 -7.43
C GLY A 58 -9.47 -1.17 -6.82
N LEU A 59 -9.42 -1.54 -5.55
CA LEU A 59 -8.18 -1.87 -4.85
C LEU A 59 -7.72 -3.32 -5.08
N VAL A 60 -8.63 -4.18 -5.54
CA VAL A 60 -8.34 -5.56 -5.91
C VAL A 60 -7.49 -5.57 -7.19
N ASP A 61 -6.39 -6.31 -7.17
CA ASP A 61 -5.54 -6.47 -8.34
C ASP A 61 -6.21 -7.42 -9.35
N ARG A 62 -6.82 -6.85 -10.39
CA ARG A 62 -7.48 -7.63 -11.46
C ARG A 62 -6.51 -8.24 -12.47
N ARG A 63 -5.18 -8.01 -12.37
CA ARG A 63 -4.21 -8.55 -13.33
C ARG A 63 -3.84 -10.01 -13.05
N ARG A 64 -4.23 -10.57 -11.90
CA ARG A 64 -3.86 -11.95 -11.52
C ARG A 64 -5.10 -12.82 -11.37
N ARG A 65 -5.55 -13.43 -12.47
CA ARG A 65 -6.44 -14.61 -12.38
C ARG A 65 -5.65 -15.88 -12.00
N ASN A 66 -4.31 -15.85 -12.05
CA ASN A 66 -3.45 -16.95 -11.65
C ASN A 66 -2.22 -16.42 -10.89
N SER A 67 -1.85 -17.15 -9.84
CA SER A 67 -0.59 -17.10 -9.06
C SER A 67 -0.61 -16.31 -7.75
N THR A 68 -0.77 -17.11 -6.69
CA THR A 68 -0.26 -17.03 -5.30
C THR A 68 -0.88 -16.02 -4.32
N PRO A 69 -1.25 -16.48 -3.10
CA PRO A 69 -1.70 -15.61 -2.02
C PRO A 69 -0.54 -14.70 -1.57
N ASP A 70 -0.91 -13.44 -1.38
CA ASP A 70 -0.07 -12.30 -0.99
C ASP A 70 0.55 -12.60 0.39
N HIS A 71 1.88 -12.82 0.44
CA HIS A 71 2.60 -13.12 1.67
C HIS A 71 2.94 -11.80 2.37
N ASP A 72 2.51 -11.70 3.61
CA ASP A 72 2.65 -10.57 4.52
C ASP A 72 4.11 -10.13 4.66
N ASN A 73 4.44 -8.92 4.19
CA ASN A 73 5.67 -8.25 4.57
C ASN A 73 5.40 -7.36 5.78
N GLU A 74 5.05 -8.01 6.88
CA GLU A 74 4.98 -7.43 8.22
C GLU A 74 6.37 -7.58 8.86
N ARG A 75 7.31 -6.71 8.49
CA ARG A 75 8.64 -6.67 9.12
C ARG A 75 9.30 -5.31 8.96
N ASP A 76 9.90 -4.89 10.08
CA ASP A 76 10.81 -3.75 10.30
C ASP A 76 10.19 -2.39 10.61
N GLU A 77 9.77 -2.14 11.86
CA GLU A 77 9.92 -0.82 12.55
C GLU A 77 9.45 -0.81 14.03
N GLN A 78 9.26 -1.96 14.68
CA GLN A 78 8.99 -2.01 16.14
C GLN A 78 10.26 -1.87 17.01
N GLU A 79 11.47 -1.73 16.43
CA GLU A 79 12.73 -1.77 17.20
C GLU A 79 13.41 -0.39 17.43
N GLN A 80 12.82 0.73 17.02
CA GLN A 80 13.45 2.07 17.22
C GLN A 80 12.86 2.93 18.35
N LEU A 81 11.83 2.49 19.08
CA LEU A 81 11.25 3.27 20.21
C LEU A 81 11.45 2.64 21.60
N ALA A 82 12.37 1.68 21.74
CA ALA A 82 12.74 1.08 23.03
C ALA A 82 13.98 1.72 23.68
N GLN A 83 14.36 2.95 23.30
CA GLN A 83 15.37 3.73 24.02
C GLN A 83 14.75 4.99 24.62
N VAL A 84 14.15 4.80 25.80
CA VAL A 84 14.27 5.69 26.97
C VAL A 84 14.40 4.79 28.20
#